data_AF-A0A5N9E8D1-F1
#
_entry.id   AF-A0A5N9E8D1-F1
#
_cell.length_a   1.000
_cell.length_b   1.000
_cell.length_c   1.000
_cell.angle_alpha   90.00
_cell.angle_beta   90.00
_cell.angle_gamma   90.00
#
_symmetry.space_group_name_H-M   'P 1'
#
loop_
_entity.id
_entity.type
_entity.pdbx_description
1 polymer ?
#
loop_
_entity_poly.entity_id
_entity_poly.type
_entity_poly.pdbx_seq_one_letter_code
_entity_poly.pdbx_strand_id
1 'polypeptide(L)'
;MDPTTDGNPIGWAIKTMKTKLPDMLHRAGYPEIAEQVDLEELADMLPELEATARELFVAKRNTVKHNRGTDIFDAGNIRFGLEMRRLPVGDGGLAIHVLTDVGGSTEKSFVEETEIMAFDLFWDGPHYHYGPRNKNHRIYWDKTLVTDYLGWVLDKIDGKKLGPMIDRAGYPGVAADLDQDLIDAVLPALTVKAREMLATGEALTGHPGLPAEVTPNLVTG
;
A
#
# COMPACT_ATOMS: atom_id res chain seq x y z
N MET A 1 -21.30 5.37 -4.51
CA MET A 1 -21.51 3.92 -4.57
C MET A 1 -20.85 3.35 -3.34
N ASP A 2 -21.65 2.75 -2.45
CA ASP A 2 -21.17 2.04 -1.27
C ASP A 2 -21.04 0.56 -1.65
N PRO A 3 -19.81 0.01 -1.74
CA PRO A 3 -19.62 -1.40 -2.10
C PRO A 3 -20.34 -2.39 -1.18
N THR A 4 -20.69 -1.96 0.05
CA THR A 4 -21.41 -2.77 1.04
C THR A 4 -22.86 -3.00 0.63
N THR A 5 -23.55 -1.97 0.13
CA THR A 5 -24.96 -2.04 -0.27
C THR A 5 -25.15 -2.28 -1.76
N ASP A 6 -24.24 -1.75 -2.57
CA ASP A 6 -24.34 -1.72 -4.03
C ASP A 6 -23.62 -2.91 -4.70
N GLY A 7 -22.79 -3.64 -3.94
CA GLY A 7 -22.05 -4.81 -4.38
C GLY A 7 -20.77 -4.48 -5.14
N ASN A 8 -20.40 -5.34 -6.10
CA ASN A 8 -19.16 -5.16 -6.85
C ASN A 8 -19.22 -3.92 -7.76
N PRO A 9 -18.22 -3.01 -7.71
CA PRO A 9 -18.21 -1.78 -8.50
C PRO A 9 -18.36 -1.99 -10.02
N ILE A 10 -17.72 -3.02 -10.58
CA ILE A 10 -17.76 -3.31 -12.01
C ILE A 10 -19.16 -3.78 -12.39
N GLY A 11 -19.70 -4.75 -11.66
CA GLY A 11 -21.05 -5.26 -11.90
C GLY A 11 -22.12 -4.16 -11.76
N TRP A 12 -21.98 -3.30 -10.75
CA TRP A 12 -22.86 -2.14 -10.55
C TRP A 12 -22.79 -1.16 -11.73
N ALA A 13 -21.59 -0.84 -12.21
CA ALA A 13 -21.39 0.09 -13.31
C ALA A 13 -22.01 -0.45 -14.61
N ILE A 14 -21.75 -1.72 -14.94
CA ILE A 14 -22.30 -2.38 -16.14
C ILE A 14 -23.83 -2.42 -16.08
N LYS A 15 -24.41 -2.84 -14.95
CA LYS A 15 -25.86 -2.85 -14.74
C LYS A 15 -26.48 -1.46 -14.88
N THR A 16 -25.81 -0.44 -14.35
CA THR A 16 -26.28 0.95 -14.41
C THR A 16 -26.21 1.49 -15.84
N MET A 17 -25.08 1.34 -16.53
CA MET A 17 -24.92 1.80 -17.91
C MET A 17 -25.97 1.22 -18.86
N LYS A 18 -26.32 -0.06 -18.69
CA LYS A 18 -27.34 -0.74 -19.49
C LYS A 18 -28.67 -0.02 -19.59
N THR A 19 -29.04 0.75 -18.56
CA THR A 19 -30.37 1.40 -18.49
C THR A 19 -30.32 2.90 -18.26
N LYS A 20 -29.17 3.44 -17.83
CA LYS A 20 -29.05 4.82 -17.35
C LYS A 20 -27.98 5.63 -18.05
N LEU A 21 -27.24 5.08 -19.02
CA LEU A 21 -26.20 5.84 -19.70
C LEU A 21 -26.70 7.16 -20.32
N PRO A 22 -27.86 7.22 -21.03
CA PRO A 22 -28.38 8.49 -21.56
C PRO A 22 -28.70 9.50 -20.45
N ASP A 23 -29.38 9.08 -19.38
CA ASP A 23 -29.71 9.93 -18.22
C ASP A 23 -28.43 10.50 -17.58
N MET A 24 -27.38 9.68 -17.44
CA MET A 24 -26.10 10.11 -16.89
C MET A 24 -25.39 11.12 -17.79
N LEU A 25 -25.41 10.92 -19.11
CA LEU A 25 -24.81 11.84 -20.08
C LEU A 25 -25.54 13.19 -20.12
N HIS A 26 -26.88 13.18 -20.10
CA HIS A 26 -27.67 14.41 -19.95
C HIS A 26 -27.28 15.18 -18.70
N ARG A 27 -27.21 14.49 -17.55
CA ARG A 27 -26.85 15.12 -16.28
C ARG A 27 -25.42 15.64 -16.26
N ALA A 28 -24.50 14.98 -16.96
CA ALA A 28 -23.12 15.42 -17.12
C ALA A 28 -22.97 16.63 -18.08
N GLY A 29 -24.05 17.09 -18.70
CA GLY A 29 -24.05 18.25 -19.60
C GLY A 29 -23.80 17.90 -21.07
N TYR A 30 -24.03 16.65 -21.46
CA TYR A 30 -23.85 16.16 -22.83
C TYR A 30 -25.17 15.66 -23.45
N PRO A 31 -26.21 16.50 -23.58
CA PRO A 31 -27.52 16.09 -24.09
C PRO A 31 -27.46 15.57 -25.53
N GLU A 32 -26.63 16.18 -26.39
CA GLU A 32 -26.53 15.78 -27.79
C GLU A 32 -25.88 14.39 -27.94
N ILE A 33 -24.98 14.03 -27.02
CA ILE A 33 -24.37 12.68 -26.98
C ILE A 33 -25.39 11.67 -26.44
N ALA A 34 -26.17 12.05 -25.42
CA ALA A 34 -27.19 11.19 -24.83
C ALA A 34 -28.25 10.75 -25.86
N GLU A 35 -28.67 11.66 -26.75
CA GLU A 35 -29.63 11.39 -27.83
C GLU A 35 -29.09 10.42 -28.90
N GLN A 36 -27.77 10.27 -29.01
CA GLN A 36 -27.11 9.38 -29.97
C GLN A 36 -26.84 7.98 -29.41
N VAL A 37 -27.12 7.73 -28.12
CA VAL A 37 -26.86 6.42 -27.51
C VAL A 37 -27.93 5.41 -27.95
N ASP A 38 -27.50 4.40 -28.69
CA ASP A 38 -28.30 3.20 -28.93
C ASP A 38 -28.13 2.21 -27.76
N LEU A 39 -29.21 1.93 -27.04
CA LEU A 39 -29.19 1.03 -25.89
C LEU A 39 -29.12 -0.45 -26.28
N GLU A 40 -29.55 -0.82 -27.49
CA GLU A 40 -29.39 -2.19 -28.00
C GLU A 40 -27.93 -2.44 -28.37
N GLU A 41 -27.31 -1.54 -29.13
CA GLU A 41 -25.88 -1.63 -29.47
C GLU A 41 -25.00 -1.60 -28.20
N LEU A 42 -25.35 -0.72 -27.23
CA LEU A 42 -24.69 -0.71 -25.92
C LEU A 42 -24.82 -2.06 -25.22
N ALA A 43 -26.01 -2.66 -25.20
CA ALA A 43 -26.24 -3.93 -24.52
C ALA A 43 -25.40 -5.07 -25.10
N ASP A 44 -25.11 -5.04 -26.40
CA ASP A 44 -24.25 -6.02 -27.08
C ASP A 44 -22.76 -5.84 -26.71
N MET A 45 -22.30 -4.61 -26.47
CA MET A 45 -20.91 -4.33 -26.07
C MET A 45 -20.62 -4.58 -24.57
N LEU A 46 -21.62 -4.41 -23.70
CA LEU A 46 -21.43 -4.46 -22.25
C LEU A 46 -20.77 -5.76 -21.73
N PRO A 47 -21.07 -6.97 -22.25
CA PRO A 47 -20.40 -8.19 -21.81
C PRO A 47 -18.88 -8.19 -22.02
N GLU A 48 -18.42 -7.69 -23.17
CA GLU A 48 -16.98 -7.59 -23.48
C GLU A 48 -16.31 -6.52 -22.60
N LEU A 49 -16.99 -5.38 -22.42
CA LEU A 49 -16.51 -4.33 -21.51
C LEU A 49 -16.40 -4.84 -20.07
N GLU A 50 -17.38 -5.63 -19.59
CA GLU A 50 -17.34 -6.24 -18.27
C GLU A 50 -16.17 -7.23 -18.14
N ALA A 51 -15.99 -8.12 -19.13
CA ALA A 51 -14.90 -9.08 -19.15
C ALA A 51 -13.53 -8.37 -19.10
N THR A 52 -13.36 -7.35 -19.94
CA THR A 52 -12.13 -6.54 -19.99
C THR A 52 -11.88 -5.82 -18.67
N ALA A 53 -12.92 -5.20 -18.08
CA ALA A 53 -12.80 -4.50 -16.79
C ALA A 53 -12.39 -5.46 -15.66
N ARG A 54 -12.95 -6.68 -15.66
CA ARG A 54 -12.60 -7.73 -14.69
C ARG A 54 -11.18 -8.24 -14.88
N GLU A 55 -10.75 -8.46 -16.13
CA GLU A 55 -9.38 -8.84 -16.44
C GLU A 55 -8.38 -7.77 -15.98
N LEU A 56 -8.60 -6.51 -16.34
CA LEU A 56 -7.75 -5.39 -15.92
C LEU A 56 -7.67 -5.27 -14.40
N PHE A 57 -8.79 -5.47 -13.70
CA PHE A 57 -8.83 -5.44 -12.23
C PHE A 57 -7.99 -6.53 -11.56
N VAL A 58 -7.79 -7.67 -12.23
CA VAL A 58 -6.96 -8.77 -11.75
C VAL A 58 -5.51 -8.61 -12.20
N ALA A 59 -5.29 -8.41 -13.50
CA ALA A 59 -3.98 -8.48 -14.14
C ALA A 59 -3.14 -7.20 -14.05
N LYS A 60 -3.78 -6.02 -13.90
CA LYS A 60 -3.10 -4.71 -13.88
C LYS A 60 -3.11 -4.06 -12.51
N ARG A 61 -3.20 -4.86 -11.43
CA ARG A 61 -3.00 -4.32 -10.08
C ARG A 61 -1.55 -3.87 -9.93
N ASN A 62 -1.37 -2.62 -9.53
CA ASN A 62 -0.07 -2.16 -9.08
C ASN A 62 0.24 -2.88 -7.76
N THR A 63 1.22 -3.76 -7.80
CA THR A 63 1.75 -4.47 -6.64
C THR A 63 3.27 -4.37 -6.70
N VAL A 64 3.90 -4.15 -5.55
CA VAL A 64 5.35 -4.12 -5.44
C VAL A 64 5.70 -5.02 -4.27
N LYS A 65 6.80 -5.78 -4.39
CA LYS A 65 7.39 -6.55 -3.31
C LYS A 65 8.78 -5.99 -3.01
N HIS A 66 8.94 -5.42 -1.83
CA HIS A 66 10.23 -4.94 -1.34
C HIS A 66 11.00 -6.06 -0.65
N ASN A 67 12.29 -5.80 -0.39
CA ASN A 67 13.04 -6.64 0.56
C ASN A 67 12.40 -6.51 1.94
N ARG A 68 12.63 -7.52 2.78
CA ARG A 68 12.20 -7.49 4.18
C ARG A 68 13.07 -6.56 5.06
N GLY A 69 14.13 -5.96 4.51
CA GLY A 69 15.14 -5.23 5.26
C GLY A 69 16.29 -6.08 5.80
N THR A 70 17.30 -5.41 6.35
CA THR A 70 18.52 -6.01 6.92
C THR A 70 18.37 -6.32 8.40
N ASP A 71 17.49 -5.60 9.10
CA ASP A 71 17.28 -5.72 10.53
C ASP A 71 15.80 -5.99 10.79
N ILE A 72 15.53 -7.13 11.43
CA ILE A 72 14.17 -7.65 11.65
C ILE A 72 13.87 -7.64 13.15
N PHE A 73 12.69 -7.15 13.50
CA PHE A 73 12.15 -7.14 14.85
C PHE A 73 10.83 -7.92 14.87
N ASP A 74 10.82 -9.09 15.50
CA ASP A 74 9.65 -9.95 15.67
C ASP A 74 8.70 -9.39 16.75
N ALA A 75 7.45 -9.11 16.38
CA ALA A 75 6.42 -8.53 17.25
C ALA A 75 5.13 -9.36 17.19
N GLY A 76 5.25 -10.66 17.46
CA GLY A 76 4.12 -11.58 17.42
C GLY A 76 3.77 -12.02 16.00
N ASN A 77 2.55 -11.74 15.56
CA ASN A 77 2.06 -12.12 14.22
C ASN A 77 2.57 -11.20 13.10
N ILE A 78 3.29 -10.14 13.45
CA ILE A 78 3.96 -9.24 12.52
C ILE A 78 5.45 -9.13 12.83
N ARG A 79 6.18 -8.60 11.85
CA ARG A 79 7.59 -8.21 11.96
C ARG A 79 7.78 -6.81 11.43
N PHE A 80 8.65 -6.05 12.07
CA PHE A 80 9.20 -4.84 11.48
C PHE A 80 10.52 -5.15 10.79
N GLY A 81 10.67 -4.69 9.56
CA GLY A 81 11.92 -4.76 8.82
C GLY A 81 12.47 -3.36 8.57
N LEU A 82 13.76 -3.13 8.79
CA LEU A 82 14.41 -1.87 8.45
C LEU A 82 15.30 -2.03 7.22
N GLU A 83 15.17 -1.13 6.25
CA GLU A 83 15.98 -1.11 5.02
C GLU A 83 16.43 0.32 4.68
N MET A 84 17.71 0.54 4.46
CA MET A 84 18.17 1.76 3.79
C MET A 84 17.98 1.57 2.28
N ARG A 85 17.20 2.44 1.64
CA ARG A 85 16.83 2.32 0.24
C ARG A 85 17.28 3.52 -0.57
N ARG A 86 17.81 3.27 -1.76
CA ARG A 86 18.03 4.28 -2.80
C ARG A 86 17.45 3.81 -4.12
N LEU A 87 16.51 4.58 -4.65
CA LEU A 87 15.91 4.35 -5.95
C LEU A 87 16.89 4.72 -7.08
N PRO A 88 16.75 4.13 -8.28
CA PRO A 88 17.57 4.50 -9.44
C PRO A 88 17.52 5.99 -9.81
N VAL A 89 16.42 6.67 -9.47
CA VAL A 89 16.21 8.11 -9.70
C VAL A 89 16.87 9.00 -8.65
N GLY A 90 17.53 8.42 -7.64
CA GLY A 90 18.30 9.13 -6.62
C GLY A 90 17.56 9.39 -5.30
N ASP A 91 16.23 9.37 -5.29
CA ASP A 91 15.43 9.43 -4.05
C ASP A 91 15.61 8.17 -3.20
N GLY A 92 15.34 8.26 -1.91
CA GLY A 92 15.49 7.16 -0.97
C GLY A 92 15.64 7.64 0.47
N GLY A 93 15.86 6.69 1.37
CA GLY A 93 15.93 6.90 2.81
C GLY A 93 15.71 5.60 3.56
N LEU A 94 15.39 5.71 4.85
CA LEU A 94 15.01 4.55 5.66
C LEU A 94 13.59 4.10 5.30
N ALA A 95 13.41 2.81 5.03
CA ALA A 95 12.12 2.16 4.96
C ALA A 95 11.89 1.32 6.23
N ILE A 96 10.67 1.37 6.74
CA ILE A 96 10.18 0.53 7.84
C ILE A 96 9.06 -0.34 7.28
N HIS A 97 9.38 -1.59 6.99
CA HIS A 97 8.46 -2.60 6.49
C HIS A 97 7.66 -3.19 7.63
N VAL A 98 6.37 -3.43 7.42
CA VAL A 98 5.54 -4.27 8.30
C VAL A 98 5.21 -5.54 7.52
N LEU A 99 5.67 -6.67 8.06
CA LEU A 99 5.69 -7.97 7.39
C LEU A 99 4.82 -8.97 8.15
N THR A 100 4.16 -9.88 7.44
CA THR A 100 3.46 -11.03 8.05
C THR A 100 3.46 -12.22 7.09
N ASP A 101 3.20 -13.41 7.61
CA ASP A 101 3.04 -14.61 6.78
C ASP A 101 1.57 -14.71 6.34
N VAL A 102 1.31 -14.47 5.06
CA VAL A 102 -0.07 -14.42 4.51
C VAL A 102 -0.54 -15.77 3.94
N GLY A 103 0.39 -16.70 3.71
CA GLY A 103 0.12 -18.03 3.20
C GLY A 103 1.15 -19.03 3.72
N GLY A 104 0.68 -20.19 4.16
CA GLY A 104 1.53 -21.21 4.77
C GLY A 104 1.84 -20.96 6.25
N SER A 105 2.78 -21.72 6.81
CA SER A 105 3.33 -21.50 8.15
C SER A 105 4.78 -21.95 8.18
N THR A 106 5.57 -21.47 9.14
CA THR A 106 7.02 -21.76 9.26
C THR A 106 7.39 -23.24 9.28
N GLU A 107 6.43 -24.13 9.56
CA GLU A 107 6.59 -25.59 9.53
C GLU A 107 6.16 -26.24 8.21
N LYS A 108 5.65 -25.47 7.25
CA LYS A 108 5.20 -25.95 5.94
C LYS A 108 6.23 -25.65 4.87
N SER A 109 6.19 -26.45 3.80
CA SER A 109 7.06 -26.30 2.63
C SER A 109 6.85 -25.01 1.84
N PHE A 110 5.80 -24.25 2.15
CA PHE A 110 5.50 -22.96 1.55
C PHE A 110 5.18 -21.98 2.66
N VAL A 111 5.89 -20.85 2.67
CA VAL A 111 5.60 -19.68 3.51
C VAL A 111 5.72 -18.46 2.61
N GLU A 112 4.69 -17.62 2.66
CA GLU A 112 4.65 -16.35 1.97
C GLU A 112 4.73 -15.21 2.97
N GLU A 113 5.96 -14.84 3.33
CA GLU A 113 6.21 -13.58 4.03
C GLU A 113 5.96 -12.42 3.05
N THR A 114 5.12 -11.49 3.49
CA THR A 114 4.62 -10.37 2.67
C THR A 114 4.70 -9.07 3.45
N GLU A 115 5.23 -8.03 2.80
CA GLU A 115 5.09 -6.65 3.27
C GLU A 115 3.62 -6.23 3.11
N ILE A 116 2.95 -5.99 4.23
CA ILE A 116 1.54 -5.59 4.27
C ILE A 116 1.37 -4.07 4.26
N MET A 117 2.40 -3.35 4.67
CA MET A 117 2.55 -1.90 4.55
C MET A 117 4.00 -1.52 4.80
N ALA A 118 4.41 -0.34 4.33
CA ALA A 118 5.68 0.23 4.73
C ALA A 118 5.58 1.74 4.93
N PHE A 119 6.52 2.24 5.72
CA PHE A 119 6.81 3.66 5.87
C PHE A 119 8.14 3.94 5.19
N ASP A 120 8.10 4.61 4.05
CA ASP A 120 9.28 5.02 3.28
C ASP A 120 9.62 6.48 3.68
N LEU A 121 10.56 6.65 4.61
CA LEU A 121 11.04 7.95 5.12
C LEU A 121 12.03 8.55 4.10
N PHE A 122 11.58 8.69 2.87
CA PHE A 122 12.42 9.10 1.75
C PHE A 122 12.66 10.61 1.74
N TRP A 123 13.78 11.01 1.15
CA TRP A 123 14.19 12.40 1.09
C TRP A 123 13.22 13.27 0.27
N ASP A 124 12.94 12.88 -0.98
CA ASP A 124 12.12 13.68 -1.89
C ASP A 124 10.63 13.31 -1.79
N GLY A 125 10.32 12.01 -1.81
CA GLY A 125 8.95 11.50 -1.76
C GLY A 125 8.64 10.68 -0.50
N PRO A 126 8.71 11.25 0.72
CA PRO A 126 8.38 10.54 1.95
C PRO A 126 6.89 10.13 1.95
N HIS A 127 6.62 8.85 2.16
CA HIS A 127 5.27 8.31 2.13
C HIS A 127 5.13 7.04 2.96
N TYR A 128 3.88 6.61 3.16
CA TYR A 128 3.58 5.25 3.56
C TYR A 128 2.59 4.64 2.59
N HIS A 129 2.58 3.32 2.46
CA HIS A 129 1.66 2.63 1.56
C HIS A 129 1.07 1.36 2.14
N TYR A 130 -0.10 1.02 1.60
CA TYR A 130 -0.84 -0.19 1.94
C TYR A 130 -0.75 -1.19 0.78
N GLY A 131 -0.19 -2.38 0.99
CA GLY A 131 0.10 -3.31 -0.09
C GLY A 131 0.29 -4.76 0.37
N PRO A 132 0.50 -5.70 -0.56
CA PRO A 132 0.03 -5.67 -1.94
C PRO A 132 -1.51 -5.66 -2.07
N ARG A 133 -2.27 -6.11 -1.05
CA ARG A 133 -3.75 -6.25 -1.15
C ARG A 133 -4.50 -4.94 -1.41
N ASN A 134 -4.02 -3.83 -0.85
CA ASN A 134 -4.61 -2.51 -1.10
C ASN A 134 -3.92 -1.73 -2.25
N LYS A 135 -3.47 -2.45 -3.28
CA LYS A 135 -2.98 -1.91 -4.56
C LYS A 135 -1.80 -0.94 -4.45
N ASN A 136 -0.97 -1.11 -3.42
CA ASN A 136 0.16 -0.22 -3.16
C ASN A 136 -0.26 1.25 -3.06
N HIS A 137 -1.40 1.51 -2.41
CA HIS A 137 -1.92 2.87 -2.27
C HIS A 137 -0.99 3.70 -1.39
N ARG A 138 -0.27 4.64 -2.00
CA ARG A 138 0.68 5.56 -1.36
C ARG A 138 -0.01 6.80 -0.82
N ILE A 139 0.39 7.21 0.37
CA ILE A 139 -0.02 8.46 1.01
C ILE A 139 1.26 9.22 1.33
N TYR A 140 1.50 10.30 0.57
CA TYR A 140 2.64 11.17 0.76
C TYR A 140 2.42 12.10 1.94
N TRP A 141 3.43 12.25 2.78
CA TRP A 141 3.38 13.25 3.84
C TRP A 141 3.58 14.64 3.26
N ASP A 142 2.83 15.59 3.78
CA ASP A 142 3.09 17.00 3.53
C ASP A 142 4.37 17.40 4.30
N LYS A 143 5.43 17.71 3.55
CA LYS A 143 6.76 18.05 4.09
C LYS A 143 6.77 19.35 4.91
N THR A 144 5.71 20.15 4.86
CA THR A 144 5.54 21.33 5.71
C THR A 144 4.91 21.00 7.07
N LEU A 145 4.09 19.95 7.13
CA LEU A 145 3.37 19.52 8.34
C LEU A 145 4.09 18.42 9.10
N VAL A 146 4.82 17.55 8.40
CA VAL A 146 5.58 16.45 8.97
C VAL A 146 7.04 16.66 8.62
N THR A 147 7.84 17.03 9.62
CA THR A 147 9.29 17.30 9.46
C THR A 147 10.17 16.26 10.17
N ASP A 148 9.60 15.47 11.07
CA ASP A 148 10.22 14.28 11.68
C ASP A 148 9.41 13.04 11.28
N TYR A 149 9.79 12.40 10.16
CA TYR A 149 9.07 11.24 9.66
C TYR A 149 9.16 10.03 10.59
N LEU A 150 10.33 9.80 11.22
CA LEU A 150 10.48 8.70 12.18
C LEU A 150 9.62 8.96 13.42
N GLY A 151 9.68 10.17 13.98
CA GLY A 151 8.83 10.56 15.10
C GLY A 151 7.34 10.40 14.80
N TRP A 152 6.89 10.74 13.59
CA TRP A 152 5.52 10.53 13.17
C TRP A 152 5.15 9.04 13.14
N VAL A 153 6.02 8.17 12.61
CA VAL A 153 5.77 6.72 12.57
C VAL A 153 5.67 6.15 13.98
N LEU A 154 6.61 6.52 14.86
CA LEU A 154 6.61 6.08 16.26
C LEU A 154 5.33 6.53 16.98
N ASP A 155 4.89 7.77 16.80
CA ASP A 155 3.61 8.28 17.34
C ASP A 155 2.40 7.46 16.87
N LYS A 156 2.40 6.95 15.62
CA LYS A 156 1.31 6.07 15.15
C LYS A 156 1.35 4.69 15.76
N ILE A 157 2.54 4.14 16.00
CA ILE A 157 2.69 2.84 16.65
C ILE A 157 2.28 2.97 18.13
N ASP A 158 2.84 3.95 18.86
CA ASP A 158 2.50 4.24 20.27
C ASP A 158 1.01 4.59 20.45
N GLY A 159 0.45 5.35 19.49
CA GLY A 159 -0.95 5.72 19.44
C GLY A 159 -1.90 4.60 19.02
N LYS A 160 -1.41 3.35 18.90
CA LYS A 160 -2.16 2.13 18.55
C LYS A 160 -2.90 2.26 17.21
N LYS A 161 -2.30 2.97 16.25
CA LYS A 161 -2.87 3.16 14.90
C LYS A 161 -2.48 2.06 13.94
N LEU A 162 -1.49 1.23 14.29
CA LEU A 162 -1.03 0.14 13.44
C LEU A 162 -2.15 -0.87 13.11
N GLY A 163 -2.99 -1.27 14.08
CA GLY A 163 -4.14 -2.15 13.84
C GLY A 163 -5.11 -1.62 12.77
N PRO A 164 -5.69 -0.43 12.95
CA PRO A 164 -6.53 0.20 11.92
C PRO A 164 -5.85 0.40 10.57
N MET A 165 -4.54 0.66 10.55
CA MET A 165 -3.76 0.77 9.32
C MET A 165 -3.63 -0.57 8.59
N ILE A 166 -3.38 -1.66 9.33
CA ILE A 166 -3.30 -3.04 8.79
C ILE A 166 -4.69 -3.52 8.31
N ASP A 167 -5.76 -3.17 9.02
CA ASP A 167 -7.12 -3.43 8.57
C ASP A 167 -7.39 -2.74 7.23
N ARG A 168 -7.05 -1.45 7.12
CA ARG A 168 -7.11 -0.68 5.87
C ARG A 168 -6.22 -1.27 4.77
N ALA A 169 -5.13 -1.96 5.12
CA ALA A 169 -4.28 -2.65 4.16
C ALA A 169 -4.92 -3.93 3.58
N GLY A 170 -6.05 -4.38 4.14
CA GLY A 170 -6.77 -5.58 3.71
C GLY A 170 -6.41 -6.83 4.49
N TYR A 171 -5.95 -6.68 5.75
CA TYR A 171 -5.58 -7.78 6.63
C TYR A 171 -6.29 -7.70 8.00
N PRO A 172 -7.63 -7.74 8.04
CA PRO A 172 -8.41 -7.63 9.28
C PRO A 172 -8.04 -8.71 10.33
N GLY A 173 -7.74 -9.93 9.89
CA GLY A 173 -7.31 -11.00 10.80
C GLY A 173 -5.95 -10.71 11.44
N VAL A 174 -4.99 -10.20 10.67
CA VAL A 174 -3.67 -9.79 11.20
C VAL A 174 -3.83 -8.63 12.18
N ALA A 175 -4.71 -7.66 11.87
CA ALA A 175 -5.01 -6.54 12.76
C ALA A 175 -5.65 -6.99 14.08
N ALA A 176 -6.54 -7.99 14.04
CA ALA A 176 -7.20 -8.53 15.22
C ALA A 176 -6.24 -9.32 16.14
N ASP A 177 -5.23 -9.96 15.55
CA ASP A 177 -4.26 -10.80 16.25
C ASP A 177 -2.99 -10.04 16.66
N LEU A 178 -2.94 -8.70 16.51
CA LEU A 178 -1.80 -7.91 16.96
C LEU A 178 -1.61 -8.02 18.48
N ASP A 179 -0.38 -8.34 18.87
CA ASP A 179 0.04 -8.32 20.26
C ASP A 179 0.74 -7.00 20.58
N GLN A 180 0.03 -6.09 21.26
CA GLN A 180 0.57 -4.77 21.58
C GLN A 180 1.74 -4.84 22.56
N ASP A 181 1.75 -5.80 23.49
CA ASP A 181 2.83 -5.91 24.47
C ASP A 181 4.14 -6.33 23.77
N LEU A 182 4.07 -7.19 22.76
CA LEU A 182 5.23 -7.55 21.92
C LEU A 182 5.68 -6.40 21.03
N ILE A 183 4.76 -5.60 20.47
CA ILE A 183 5.10 -4.39 19.72
C ILE A 183 5.84 -3.40 20.62
N ASP A 184 5.30 -3.12 21.81
CA ASP A 184 5.88 -2.19 22.78
C ASP A 184 7.25 -2.68 23.26
N ALA A 185 7.45 -4.00 23.37
CA ALA A 185 8.73 -4.60 23.76
C ALA A 185 9.84 -4.40 22.71
N VAL A 186 9.53 -4.43 21.42
CA VAL A 186 10.54 -4.25 20.36
C VAL A 186 10.78 -2.80 19.97
N LEU A 187 9.80 -1.93 20.19
CA LEU A 187 9.83 -0.54 19.71
C LEU A 187 11.05 0.26 20.18
N PRO A 188 11.56 0.11 21.41
CA PRO A 188 12.79 0.79 21.83
C PRO A 188 14.02 0.38 21.01
N ALA A 189 14.22 -0.91 20.79
CA ALA A 189 15.36 -1.43 20.03
C ALA A 189 15.26 -1.04 18.54
N LEU A 190 14.06 -1.13 17.97
CA LEU A 190 13.76 -0.66 16.62
C LEU A 190 14.09 0.83 16.48
N THR A 191 13.66 1.64 17.44
CA THR A 191 13.89 3.10 17.44
C THR A 191 15.38 3.43 17.44
N VAL A 192 16.17 2.78 18.30
CA VAL A 192 17.63 2.96 18.34
C VAL A 192 18.22 2.62 16.98
N LYS A 193 17.88 1.46 16.43
CA LYS A 193 18.44 1.02 15.15
C LYS A 193 18.04 1.91 13.98
N ALA A 194 16.79 2.35 13.93
CA ALA A 194 16.30 3.30 12.93
C ALA A 194 17.10 4.61 12.98
N ARG A 195 17.38 5.15 14.18
CA ARG A 195 18.19 6.36 14.33
C ARG A 195 19.64 6.16 13.90
N GLU A 196 20.23 4.99 14.18
CA GLU A 196 21.57 4.64 13.68
C GLU A 196 21.62 4.60 12.14
N MET A 197 20.60 4.00 11.49
CA MET A 197 20.52 3.93 10.04
C MET A 197 20.31 5.32 9.42
N LEU A 198 19.47 6.15 10.03
CA LEU A 198 19.30 7.55 9.63
C LEU A 198 20.64 8.30 9.68
N ALA A 199 21.36 8.21 10.80
CA ALA A 199 22.67 8.84 10.97
C ALA A 199 23.72 8.29 10.00
N THR A 200 23.67 6.99 9.69
CA THR A 200 24.56 6.36 8.72
C THR A 200 24.34 6.94 7.32
N GLY A 201 23.09 7.07 6.88
CA GLY A 201 22.80 7.68 5.57
C GLY A 201 23.23 9.14 5.50
N GLU A 202 23.00 9.90 6.57
CA GLU A 202 23.44 11.30 6.68
C GLU A 202 24.97 11.40 6.52
N ALA A 203 25.72 10.54 7.21
CA ALA A 203 27.18 10.52 7.11
C ALA A 203 27.69 10.10 5.72
N LEU A 204 26.96 9.22 5.02
CA LEU A 204 27.35 8.72 3.70
C LEU A 204 27.01 9.69 2.55
N THR A 205 25.90 10.41 2.66
CA THR A 205 25.29 11.11 1.51
C THR A 205 24.80 12.53 1.82
N GLY A 206 24.77 12.94 3.09
CA GLY A 206 24.11 14.17 3.53
C GLY A 206 22.59 14.09 3.58
N HIS A 207 22.02 12.89 3.45
CA HIS A 207 20.57 12.65 3.57
C HIS A 207 20.28 11.50 4.53
N PRO A 208 19.35 11.65 5.50
CA PRO A 208 19.11 10.65 6.52
C PRO A 208 18.65 9.31 5.93
N GLY A 209 19.35 8.23 6.28
CA GLY A 209 18.97 6.86 5.87
C GLY A 209 19.20 6.53 4.39
N LEU A 210 19.72 7.46 3.59
CA LEU A 210 20.00 7.23 2.17
C LEU A 210 21.35 6.50 2.01
N PRO A 211 21.39 5.30 1.41
CA PRO A 211 22.65 4.60 1.12
C PRO A 211 23.36 5.19 -0.10
N ALA A 212 24.67 4.92 -0.22
CA ALA A 212 25.48 5.40 -1.35
C ALA A 212 25.09 4.74 -2.68
N GLU A 213 24.75 3.46 -2.67
CA GLU A 213 24.43 2.69 -3.87
C GLU A 213 22.92 2.48 -4.03
N VAL A 214 22.47 2.29 -5.27
CA VAL A 214 21.08 1.96 -5.59
C VAL A 214 20.70 0.61 -4.99
N THR A 215 19.55 0.55 -4.33
CA THR A 215 19.01 -0.66 -3.72
C THR A 215 18.09 -1.39 -4.72
N PRO A 216 18.37 -2.66 -5.07
CA PRO A 216 17.54 -3.42 -6.00
C PRO A 216 16.22 -3.87 -5.33
N ASN A 217 15.11 -3.83 -6.09
CA ASN A 217 13.85 -4.46 -5.68
C ASN A 217 13.89 -5.98 -5.89
N LEU A 218 13.16 -6.76 -5.07
CA LEU A 218 13.04 -8.21 -5.23
C LEU A 218 12.33 -8.63 -6.53
N VAL A 219 11.42 -7.79 -7.01
CA VAL A 219 10.69 -8.01 -8.26
C VAL A 219 10.70 -6.71 -9.05
N THR A 220 11.30 -6.72 -10.23
CA THR A 220 11.09 -5.69 -11.23
C THR A 220 9.76 -5.97 -11.91
N GLY A 221 8.80 -5.05 -11.78
CA GLY A 221 7.53 -5.11 -12.51
C GLY A 221 7.72 -5.00 -14.01
#